data_AF-A0A8X6V603-F1
#
_entry.id   AF-A0A8X6V603-F1
#
_cell.length_a   1.000
_cell.length_b   1.000
_cell.length_c   1.000
_cell.angle_alpha   90.00
_cell.angle_beta   90.00
_cell.angle_gamma   90.00
#
_symmetry.space_group_name_H-M   'P 1'
#
loop_
_entity.id
_entity.type
_entity.pdbx_description
1 polymer ?
#
loop_
_entity_poly.entity_id
_entity_poly.type
_entity_poly.pdbx_seq_one_letter_code
_entity_poly.pdbx_strand_id
1 'polypeptide(L)'
;MDEILTTATDLELEVNEDDIEELIMGHEDELMIKELQEVLNEEHQETHRNVSPSEQEEDEREPMPTSAIKDLLKNWADVRAMVLEWHPNEADVSRVGDLYNNNAINYFRKILKKREKQSTLDMFFNAP
;
A
#
# COMPACT_ATOMS: atom_id res chain seq x y z
N MET A 1 -28.11 -15.30 -22.62
CA MET A 1 -29.08 -16.40 -22.81
C MET A 1 -28.77 -17.16 -24.10
N ASP A 2 -28.81 -16.50 -25.26
CA ASP A 2 -28.56 -17.13 -26.57
C ASP A 2 -27.20 -17.86 -26.69
N GLU A 3 -26.14 -17.30 -26.12
CA GLU A 3 -24.81 -17.94 -26.11
C GLU A 3 -24.77 -19.25 -25.30
N ILE A 4 -25.51 -19.30 -24.18
CA ILE A 4 -25.61 -20.49 -23.31
C ILE A 4 -26.45 -21.57 -24.01
N LEU A 5 -27.56 -21.19 -24.63
CA LEU A 5 -28.40 -22.08 -25.44
C LEU A 5 -27.61 -22.73 -26.58
N THR A 6 -26.81 -21.93 -27.29
CA THR A 6 -25.98 -22.41 -28.40
C THR A 6 -24.94 -23.42 -27.90
N THR A 7 -24.27 -23.10 -26.79
CA THR A 7 -23.26 -23.98 -26.16
C THR A 7 -23.87 -25.29 -25.67
N ALA A 8 -25.04 -25.24 -25.03
CA ALA A 8 -25.74 -26.44 -24.55
C ALA A 8 -26.18 -27.34 -25.71
N THR A 9 -26.66 -26.74 -26.80
CA THR A 9 -27.05 -27.47 -28.02
C THR A 9 -25.85 -28.15 -28.66
N ASP A 10 -24.69 -27.48 -28.73
CA ASP A 10 -23.44 -28.05 -29.25
C ASP A 10 -22.91 -29.21 -28.39
N LEU A 11 -23.26 -29.23 -27.10
CA LEU A 11 -22.94 -30.31 -26.16
C LEU A 11 -24.05 -31.38 -26.07
N GLU A 12 -25.06 -31.31 -26.94
CA GLU A 12 -26.23 -32.19 -26.98
C GLU A 12 -27.00 -32.26 -25.64
N LEU A 13 -26.97 -31.16 -24.88
CA LEU A 13 -27.71 -31.02 -23.63
C LEU A 13 -29.09 -30.43 -23.90
N GLU A 14 -30.13 -31.09 -23.41
CA GLU A 14 -31.49 -30.56 -23.41
C GLU A 14 -31.66 -29.62 -22.22
N VAL A 15 -31.69 -28.31 -22.49
CA VAL A 15 -31.87 -27.25 -21.49
C VAL A 15 -33.05 -26.38 -21.88
N ASN A 16 -33.90 -26.05 -20.91
CA ASN A 16 -35.04 -25.15 -21.12
C ASN A 16 -34.70 -23.73 -20.68
N GLU A 17 -35.56 -22.78 -21.05
CA GLU A 17 -35.41 -21.36 -20.71
C GLU A 17 -35.32 -21.15 -19.18
N ASP A 18 -36.17 -21.85 -18.42
CA ASP A 18 -36.18 -21.84 -16.96
C ASP A 18 -34.84 -22.34 -16.35
N ASP A 19 -34.23 -23.37 -16.94
CA ASP A 19 -32.95 -23.93 -16.46
C ASP A 19 -31.80 -22.91 -16.63
N ILE A 20 -31.91 -22.04 -17.64
CA ILE A 20 -30.91 -21.00 -17.93
C ILE A 20 -31.14 -19.78 -17.07
N GLU A 21 -32.40 -19.43 -16.77
CA GLU A 21 -32.71 -18.36 -15.80
C GLU A 21 -32.18 -18.71 -14.41
N GLU A 22 -32.35 -19.96 -13.94
CA GLU A 22 -31.78 -20.43 -12.68
C GLU A 22 -30.24 -20.33 -12.67
N LEU A 23 -29.60 -20.75 -13.76
CA LEU A 23 -28.15 -20.69 -13.90
C LEU A 23 -27.62 -19.25 -13.90
N ILE A 24 -28.31 -18.33 -14.57
CA ILE A 24 -27.94 -16.91 -14.61
C ILE A 24 -28.12 -16.27 -13.23
N MET A 25 -29.25 -16.51 -12.57
CA MET A 25 -29.53 -15.97 -11.24
C MET A 25 -28.55 -16.49 -10.18
N GLY A 26 -28.19 -17.77 -10.22
CA GLY A 26 -27.19 -18.33 -9.30
C GLY A 26 -25.80 -17.71 -9.47
N HIS A 27 -25.43 -17.35 -10.70
CA HIS A 27 -24.14 -16.74 -11.00
C HIS A 27 -24.12 -15.22 -10.77
N GLU A 28 -25.29 -14.56 -10.78
CA GLU A 28 -25.45 -13.14 -10.46
C GLU A 28 -25.15 -12.85 -8.97
N ASP A 29 -25.49 -13.80 -8.08
CA ASP A 29 -25.14 -13.76 -6.66
C ASP A 29 -23.63 -14.03 -6.41
N GLU A 30 -22.98 -14.89 -7.20
CA GLU A 30 -21.52 -15.11 -7.16
C GLU A 30 -20.72 -13.94 -7.74
N LEU A 31 -21.26 -13.23 -8.73
CA LEU A 31 -20.68 -11.99 -9.27
C LEU A 31 -20.75 -10.80 -8.30
N MET A 32 -21.52 -10.92 -7.21
CA MET A 32 -21.67 -9.87 -6.22
C MET A 32 -20.57 -9.92 -5.14
N ILE A 33 -19.29 -9.80 -5.54
CA ILE A 33 -18.15 -9.13 -4.84
C ILE A 33 -17.94 -9.41 -3.32
N LYS A 34 -18.70 -10.27 -2.64
CA LYS A 34 -18.65 -10.44 -1.18
C LYS A 34 -17.38 -11.14 -0.74
N GLU A 35 -17.01 -12.23 -1.40
CA GLU A 35 -15.73 -12.92 -1.10
C GLU A 35 -14.53 -12.04 -1.46
N LEU A 36 -14.59 -11.30 -2.56
CA LEU A 36 -13.52 -10.37 -2.96
C LEU A 36 -13.39 -9.19 -1.98
N GLN A 37 -14.52 -8.68 -1.48
CA GLN A 37 -14.57 -7.60 -0.49
C GLN A 37 -14.16 -8.08 0.89
N GLU A 38 -14.47 -9.34 1.25
CA GLU A 38 -14.02 -9.98 2.48
C GLU A 38 -12.51 -10.23 2.44
N VAL A 39 -11.96 -10.75 1.35
CA VAL A 39 -10.51 -10.90 1.14
C VAL A 39 -9.79 -9.55 1.16
N LEU A 40 -10.35 -8.52 0.51
CA LEU A 40 -9.78 -7.16 0.55
C LEU A 40 -9.81 -6.57 1.98
N ASN A 41 -10.87 -6.84 2.73
CA ASN A 41 -11.04 -6.37 4.10
C ASN A 41 -10.17 -7.15 5.10
N GLU A 42 -9.99 -8.45 4.89
CA GLU A 42 -9.03 -9.30 5.62
C GLU A 42 -7.60 -8.87 5.35
N GLU A 43 -7.22 -8.60 4.09
CA GLU A 43 -5.91 -8.06 3.74
C GLU A 43 -5.68 -6.68 4.37
N HIS A 44 -6.70 -5.80 4.37
CA HIS A 44 -6.63 -4.51 5.06
C HIS A 44 -6.52 -4.66 6.59
N GLN A 45 -7.23 -5.62 7.19
CA GLN A 45 -7.11 -5.89 8.63
C GLN A 45 -5.77 -6.50 8.99
N GLU A 46 -5.23 -7.40 8.16
CA GLU A 46 -3.96 -8.06 8.41
C GLU A 46 -2.78 -7.12 8.18
N THR A 47 -2.86 -6.20 7.21
CA THR A 47 -1.89 -5.11 7.07
C THR A 47 -1.97 -4.13 8.25
N HIS A 48 -3.16 -3.81 8.76
CA HIS A 48 -3.31 -2.99 9.97
C HIS A 48 -2.82 -3.69 11.25
N ARG A 49 -2.95 -5.01 11.34
CA ARG A 49 -2.55 -5.81 12.51
C ARG A 49 -1.04 -6.06 12.56
N ASN A 50 -0.38 -6.12 11.40
CA ASN A 50 1.07 -6.29 11.29
C ASN A 50 1.86 -4.97 11.36
N VAL A 51 1.16 -3.84 11.35
CA VAL A 51 1.72 -2.54 11.74
C VAL A 51 1.71 -2.49 13.27
N SER A 52 2.89 -2.60 13.87
CA SER A 52 3.09 -2.45 15.32
C SER A 52 2.30 -1.23 15.87
N PRO A 53 1.63 -1.33 17.04
CA PRO A 53 0.83 -0.23 17.64
C PRO A 53 1.56 1.11 17.79
N SER A 54 2.89 1.12 17.63
CA SER A 54 3.72 2.32 17.66
C SER A 54 3.58 3.24 16.42
N GLU A 55 2.93 2.81 15.33
CA GLU A 55 2.69 3.69 14.16
C GLU A 55 1.28 4.35 14.19
N GLN A 56 0.48 4.13 15.23
CA GLN A 56 -0.87 4.70 15.45
C GLN A 56 -0.91 5.81 16.51
N GLU A 57 0.20 6.50 16.75
CA GLU A 57 0.09 7.84 17.30
C GLU A 57 -0.31 8.75 16.13
N GLU A 58 -1.62 8.94 15.94
CA GLU A 58 -2.13 10.14 15.27
C GLU A 58 -1.73 11.34 16.14
N ASP A 59 -0.47 11.73 16.04
CA ASP A 59 0.05 12.96 16.59
C ASP A 59 -0.73 14.07 15.88
N GLU A 60 -1.57 14.81 16.62
CA GLU A 60 -2.43 15.91 16.15
C GLU A 60 -1.63 17.07 15.52
N ARG A 61 -0.31 16.89 15.31
CA ARG A 61 0.59 17.87 14.74
C ARG A 61 0.40 17.95 13.24
N GLU A 62 0.44 19.17 12.74
CA GLU A 62 0.43 19.42 11.30
C GLU A 62 1.55 18.62 10.61
N PRO A 63 1.24 17.96 9.47
CA PRO A 63 2.21 17.15 8.77
C PRO A 63 3.35 18.04 8.25
N MET A 64 4.58 17.73 8.66
CA MET A 64 5.77 18.49 8.24
C MET A 64 5.84 18.62 6.70
N PRO A 65 6.10 19.81 6.14
CA PRO A 65 6.11 20.01 4.69
C PRO A 65 7.22 19.19 4.00
N THR A 66 6.98 18.79 2.74
CA THR A 66 7.90 17.92 1.99
C THR A 66 9.28 18.54 1.78
N SER A 67 9.36 19.86 1.61
CA SER A 67 10.63 20.60 1.54
C SER A 67 11.43 20.46 2.84
N ALA A 68 10.81 20.70 3.99
CA ALA A 68 11.46 20.56 5.30
C ALA A 68 11.94 19.13 5.55
N ILE A 69 11.19 18.11 5.11
CA ILE A 69 11.65 16.71 5.19
C ILE A 69 12.91 16.50 4.33
N LYS A 70 12.93 17.00 3.10
CA LYS A 70 14.11 16.89 2.23
C LYS A 70 15.34 17.59 2.84
N ASP A 71 15.14 18.78 3.39
CA ASP A 71 16.21 19.54 4.05
C ASP A 71 16.73 18.82 5.30
N LEU A 72 15.84 18.25 6.13
CA LEU A 72 16.22 17.43 7.27
C LEU A 72 17.08 16.23 6.85
N LEU A 73 16.65 15.49 5.82
CA LEU A 73 17.38 14.32 5.33
C LEU A 73 18.77 14.70 4.80
N LYS A 74 18.87 15.83 4.11
CA LYS A 74 20.14 16.37 3.62
C LYS A 74 21.06 16.78 4.78
N ASN A 75 20.56 17.59 5.71
CA ASN A 75 21.33 18.06 6.87
C ASN A 75 21.84 16.88 7.72
N TRP A 76 21.03 15.84 7.88
CA TRP A 76 21.47 14.62 8.58
C TRP A 76 22.63 13.93 7.86
N ALA A 77 22.56 13.82 6.52
CA ALA A 77 23.64 13.23 5.74
C ALA A 77 24.95 14.03 5.89
N ASP A 78 24.86 15.36 5.85
CA ASP A 78 25.99 16.26 6.01
C ASP A 78 26.62 16.14 7.41
N VAL A 79 25.79 16.16 8.47
CA VAL A 79 26.26 15.98 9.86
C VAL A 79 26.91 14.61 10.03
N ARG A 80 26.29 13.53 9.52
CA ARG A 80 26.87 12.18 9.63
C ARG A 80 28.23 12.09 8.94
N ALA A 81 28.37 12.68 7.76
CA ALA A 81 29.64 12.72 7.04
C ALA A 81 30.73 13.46 7.84
N MET A 82 30.40 14.65 8.36
CA MET A 82 31.34 15.44 9.16
C MET A 82 31.76 14.71 10.44
N VAL A 83 30.82 14.09 11.16
CA VAL A 83 31.17 13.40 12.42
C VAL A 83 32.01 12.15 12.13
N LEU A 84 31.74 11.42 11.05
CA LEU A 84 32.57 10.26 10.66
C LEU A 84 33.99 10.67 10.23
N GLU A 85 34.14 11.82 9.57
CA GLU A 85 35.44 12.30 9.10
C GLU A 85 36.36 12.74 10.25
N TRP A 86 35.81 13.41 11.26
CA TRP A 86 36.60 14.09 12.29
C TRP A 86 36.63 13.40 13.66
N HIS A 87 35.76 12.41 13.90
CA HIS A 87 35.73 11.73 15.19
C HIS A 87 36.79 10.62 15.28
N PRO A 88 37.60 10.57 16.35
CA PRO A 88 38.70 9.61 16.47
C PRO A 88 38.24 8.14 16.60
N ASN A 89 36.99 7.91 16.99
CA ASN A 89 36.39 6.58 17.04
C ASN A 89 35.22 6.48 16.05
N GLU A 90 35.53 6.02 14.84
CA GLU A 90 34.57 5.83 13.76
C GLU A 90 33.50 4.78 14.10
N ALA A 91 33.87 3.71 14.79
CA ALA A 91 32.98 2.60 15.11
C ALA A 91 31.85 3.04 16.05
N ASP A 92 32.19 3.81 17.09
CA ASP A 92 31.19 4.33 18.03
C ASP A 92 30.23 5.31 17.35
N VAL A 93 30.74 6.22 16.53
CA VAL A 93 29.92 7.19 15.78
C VAL A 93 29.04 6.50 14.76
N SER A 94 29.56 5.50 14.05
CA SER A 94 28.79 4.71 13.10
C SER A 94 27.62 4.04 13.79
N ARG A 95 27.85 3.40 14.95
CA ARG A 95 26.79 2.75 15.74
C ARG A 95 25.71 3.75 16.17
N VAL A 96 26.10 4.91 16.69
CA VAL A 96 25.13 5.95 17.11
C VAL A 96 24.37 6.51 15.91
N GLY A 97 25.07 6.76 14.81
CA GLY A 97 24.48 7.22 13.55
C GLY A 97 23.48 6.23 12.99
N ASP A 98 23.78 4.93 13.02
CA ASP A 98 22.89 3.88 12.54
C ASP A 98 21.65 3.73 13.42
N LEU A 99 21.81 3.83 14.75
CA LEU A 99 20.68 3.86 15.68
C LEU A 99 19.75 5.05 15.40
N TYR A 100 20.30 6.25 15.21
CA TYR A 100 19.52 7.44 14.85
C TYR A 100 18.86 7.30 13.48
N ASN A 101 19.56 6.69 12.51
CA ASN A 101 19.03 6.42 11.18
C ASN A 101 17.78 5.52 11.26
N ASN A 102 17.86 4.47 12.07
CA ASN A 102 16.79 3.49 12.23
C ASN A 102 15.59 4.05 13.00
N ASN A 103 15.85 4.78 14.08
CA ASN A 103 14.79 5.24 14.99
C ASN A 103 14.11 6.54 14.52
N ALA A 104 14.87 7.48 13.96
CA ALA A 104 14.36 8.81 13.60
C ALA A 104 14.29 9.02 12.09
N ILE A 105 15.40 8.82 11.37
CA ILE A 105 15.48 9.25 9.96
C ILE A 105 14.64 8.35 9.04
N ASN A 106 14.55 7.06 9.32
CA ASN A 106 13.73 6.13 8.54
C ASN A 106 12.25 6.50 8.53
N TYR A 107 11.72 7.08 9.62
CA TYR A 107 10.36 7.60 9.66
C TYR A 107 10.13 8.66 8.57
N PHE A 108 11.02 9.65 8.47
CA PHE A 108 10.92 10.70 7.47
C PHE A 108 11.13 10.19 6.04
N ARG A 109 12.02 9.21 5.84
CA ARG A 109 12.16 8.52 4.53
C ARG A 109 10.86 7.82 4.12
N LYS A 110 10.20 7.12 5.06
CA LYS A 110 8.90 6.47 4.81
C LYS A 110 7.84 7.51 4.41
N ILE A 111 7.75 8.63 5.12
CA ILE A 111 6.81 9.72 4.77
C ILE A 111 7.07 10.24 3.36
N LEU A 112 8.34 10.54 3.03
CA LEU A 112 8.69 11.07 1.71
C LEU A 112 8.29 10.10 0.59
N LYS A 113 8.58 8.81 0.78
CA LYS A 113 8.20 7.76 -0.18
C LYS A 113 6.69 7.60 -0.32
N LYS A 114 5.91 7.73 0.76
CA LYS A 114 4.44 7.72 0.71
C LYS A 114 3.92 8.89 -0.12
N ARG A 115 4.44 10.11 0.09
CA ARG A 115 4.03 11.31 -0.65
C ARG A 115 4.39 11.26 -2.14
N GLU A 116 5.55 10.70 -2.47
CA GLU A 116 5.97 10.50 -3.86
C GLU A 116 5.02 9.54 -4.58
N LYS A 117 4.65 8.42 -3.95
CA LYS A 117 3.64 7.50 -4.50
C LYS A 117 2.29 8.19 -4.74
N GLN A 118 1.81 8.97 -3.76
CA GLN A 118 0.56 9.70 -3.89
C GLN A 118 0.62 10.68 -5.07
N SER A 119 1.68 11.48 -5.15
CA SER A 119 1.87 12.43 -6.25
C SER A 119 1.89 11.75 -7.62
N THR A 120 2.49 10.56 -7.71
CA THR A 120 2.51 9.77 -8.94
C THR A 120 1.12 9.26 -9.29
N LEU A 121 0.38 8.70 -8.33
CA LEU A 121 -1.00 8.26 -8.55
C LEU A 121 -1.90 9.41 -8.99
N ASP A 122 -1.79 10.57 -8.33
CA ASP A 122 -2.55 11.76 -8.68
C ASP A 122 -2.26 12.19 -10.13
N MET A 123 -1.02 12.07 -10.58
CA MET A 123 -0.66 12.36 -11.97
C MET A 123 -1.25 11.35 -12.96
N PHE A 124 -1.26 10.06 -12.61
CA PHE A 124 -1.85 9.01 -13.45
C PHE A 124 -3.37 9.16 -13.58
N PHE A 125 -4.08 9.41 -12.48
CA PHE A 125 -5.54 9.51 -12.49
C PHE A 125 -6.06 10.86 -12.99
N ASN A 126 -5.26 11.93 -12.90
CA ASN A 126 -5.62 13.26 -13.40
C ASN A 126 -4.96 13.61 -14.74
N ALA A 127 -4.34 12.63 -15.43
CA ALA A 127 -3.84 12.81 -16.78
C ALA A 127 -5.02 13.00 -17.76
N PRO A 128 -4.94 13.97 -18.69
CA PRO A 128 -6.01 14.26 -19.65
C PRO A 128 -6.21 13.19 -20.72
#